data_AF-A0A2S0IE21-F1
#
_entry.id   AF-A0A2S0IE21-F1
#
_cell.length_a   1.000
_cell.length_b   1.000
_cell.length_c   1.000
_cell.angle_alpha   90.00
_cell.angle_beta   90.00
_cell.angle_gamma   90.00
#
_symmetry.space_group_name_H-M   'P 1'
#
loop_
_entity.id
_entity.type
_entity.pdbx_description
1 polymer ?
#
loop_
_entity_poly.entity_id
_entity_poly.type
_entity_poly.pdbx_seq_one_letter_code
_entity_poly.pdbx_strand_id
1 'polypeptide(L)'
;MAAQDPSMTGPDGEAYNIRAASYFVLQAEHRCAACAKMSRVAALAVPPGHESTEGELELDEDDADSPGLDPQAFHDWLFGPAQWQAMPGPAMISSTRALAPEVAKTLRTLAPFYRQNPAQSGEWCNFCEHCDQPVWDGALYPTPGQAFCPKDAAAAAQVSPQRIDAPFAAFFGMCWTDSYRNKWPLFARLGYACSEAE
;
A
#
# COMPACT_ATOMS: atom_id res chain seq x y z
N MET A 1 15.74 -19.54 18.04
CA MET A 1 15.80 -18.47 17.02
C MET A 1 15.41 -19.09 15.70
N ALA A 2 14.14 -18.96 15.30
CA ALA A 2 13.75 -19.37 13.95
C ALA A 2 14.40 -18.38 12.98
N ALA A 3 15.20 -18.90 12.04
CA ALA A 3 15.80 -18.08 11.00
C ALA A 3 14.66 -17.41 10.21
N GLN A 4 14.68 -16.08 10.13
CA GLN A 4 13.83 -15.36 9.20
C GLN A 4 14.12 -15.90 7.80
N ASP A 5 13.07 -16.34 7.10
CA ASP A 5 13.20 -16.84 5.74
C ASP A 5 13.81 -15.71 4.88
N PRO A 6 14.97 -15.92 4.24
CA PRO A 6 15.66 -14.87 3.47
C PRO A 6 14.86 -14.39 2.24
N SER A 7 13.74 -15.05 1.90
CA SER A 7 12.77 -14.54 0.92
C SER A 7 11.85 -13.43 1.46
N MET A 8 11.91 -13.16 2.78
CA MET A 8 11.01 -12.25 3.52
C MET A 8 11.63 -10.90 3.85
N THR A 9 12.90 -10.68 3.49
CA THR A 9 13.61 -9.42 3.73
C THR A 9 13.91 -8.72 2.41
N GLY A 10 13.59 -7.43 2.37
CA GLY A 10 14.03 -6.53 1.31
C GLY A 10 15.55 -6.44 1.21
N PRO A 11 16.07 -5.85 0.12
CA PRO A 11 17.50 -5.80 -0.15
C PRO A 11 18.34 -5.15 0.96
N ASP A 12 17.73 -4.33 1.81
CA ASP A 12 18.38 -3.63 2.93
C ASP A 12 18.06 -4.23 4.32
N GLY A 13 17.42 -5.41 4.36
CA GLY A 13 17.08 -6.11 5.61
C GLY A 13 15.74 -5.71 6.25
N GLU A 14 14.98 -4.76 5.66
CA GLU A 14 13.60 -4.49 6.06
C GLU A 14 12.69 -5.68 5.70
N ALA A 15 11.99 -6.24 6.68
CA ALA A 15 11.03 -7.31 6.44
C ALA A 15 9.82 -6.77 5.67
N TYR A 16 9.35 -7.49 4.64
CA TYR A 16 8.10 -7.15 3.97
C TYR A 16 6.93 -7.31 4.96
N ASN A 17 6.00 -6.37 4.95
CA ASN A 17 4.80 -6.37 5.81
C ASN A 17 3.48 -6.51 5.03
N ILE A 18 3.57 -6.68 3.70
CA ILE A 18 2.43 -7.02 2.84
C ILE A 18 2.83 -7.99 1.74
N ARG A 19 1.93 -8.92 1.39
CA ARG A 19 2.08 -9.80 0.22
C ARG A 19 0.73 -10.17 -0.40
N ALA A 20 0.75 -10.49 -1.69
CA ALA A 20 -0.46 -10.92 -2.42
C ALA A 20 -0.09 -11.79 -3.63
N ALA A 21 -1.02 -12.61 -4.10
CA ALA A 21 -0.85 -13.43 -5.31
C ALA A 21 -0.86 -12.60 -6.62
N SER A 22 -1.39 -11.38 -6.55
CA SER A 22 -1.49 -10.43 -7.67
C SER A 22 -1.58 -9.01 -7.11
N TYR A 23 -1.31 -8.01 -7.93
CA TYR A 23 -1.39 -6.61 -7.53
C TYR A 23 -1.81 -5.73 -8.72
N PHE A 24 -2.00 -4.45 -8.45
CA PHE A 24 -2.30 -3.44 -9.45
C PHE A 24 -1.25 -2.35 -9.43
N VAL A 25 -0.81 -1.94 -10.62
CA VAL A 25 -0.13 -0.65 -10.83
C VAL A 25 -1.18 0.33 -11.32
N LEU A 26 -1.44 1.36 -10.52
CA LEU A 26 -2.39 2.42 -10.85
C LEU A 26 -1.62 3.57 -11.48
N GLN A 27 -2.09 4.13 -12.60
CA GLN A 27 -1.52 5.32 -13.20
C GLN A 27 -2.56 6.44 -13.31
N ALA A 28 -2.13 7.66 -13.02
CA ALA A 28 -2.98 8.86 -13.09
C ALA A 28 -2.14 10.08 -13.49
N GLU A 29 -2.82 11.19 -13.81
CA GLU A 29 -2.16 12.48 -14.03
C GLU A 29 -2.19 13.35 -12.77
N HIS A 30 -1.09 14.05 -12.51
CA HIS A 30 -0.94 14.98 -11.40
C HIS A 30 -0.25 16.26 -11.88
N ARG A 31 -0.76 17.42 -11.47
CA ARG A 31 -0.12 18.71 -11.75
C ARG A 31 1.04 18.94 -10.80
N CYS A 32 2.27 18.90 -11.30
CA CYS A 32 3.47 19.10 -10.49
C CYS A 32 3.49 20.49 -9.83
N ALA A 33 3.68 20.53 -8.50
CA ALA A 33 3.76 21.78 -7.75
C ALA A 33 4.97 22.67 -8.13
N ALA A 34 6.07 22.07 -8.61
CA ALA A 34 7.30 22.79 -8.93
C ALA A 34 7.27 23.42 -10.34
N CYS A 35 6.80 22.69 -11.36
CA CYS A 35 6.85 23.15 -12.75
C CYS A 35 5.47 23.36 -13.40
N ALA A 36 4.37 23.12 -12.66
CA ALA A 36 2.98 23.27 -13.09
C ALA A 36 2.53 22.43 -14.31
N LYS A 37 3.38 21.56 -14.83
CA LYS A 37 3.04 20.62 -15.92
C LYS A 37 2.32 19.39 -15.37
N MET A 38 1.45 18.81 -16.20
CA MET A 38 0.88 17.50 -15.90
C MET A 38 1.97 16.43 -16.02
N SER A 39 2.13 15.64 -14.98
CA SER A 39 3.02 14.49 -14.93
C SER A 39 2.22 13.24 -14.64
N ARG A 40 2.61 12.12 -15.25
CA ARG A 40 2.13 10.81 -14.81
C ARG A 40 2.69 10.48 -13.42
N VAL A 41 1.83 9.88 -12.60
CA VAL A 41 2.16 9.34 -11.28
C VAL A 41 1.59 7.93 -11.16
N ALA A 42 2.21 7.11 -10.33
CA ALA A 42 1.81 5.73 -10.08
C ALA A 42 1.58 5.43 -8.59
N ALA A 43 0.75 4.43 -8.33
CA ALA A 43 0.50 3.83 -7.02
C ALA A 43 0.39 2.31 -7.11
N LEU A 44 0.51 1.64 -5.97
CA LEU A 44 0.37 0.20 -5.84
C LEU A 44 -0.88 -0.14 -5.03
N ALA A 45 -1.62 -1.15 -5.49
CA ALA A 45 -2.77 -1.69 -4.77
C ALA A 45 -2.78 -3.22 -4.84
N VAL A 46 -3.41 -3.85 -3.85
CA VAL A 46 -3.56 -5.30 -3.75
C VAL A 46 -5.05 -5.66 -3.64
N PRO A 47 -5.46 -6.82 -4.19
CA PRO A 47 -6.84 -7.30 -4.08
C PRO A 47 -7.18 -7.74 -2.64
N PRO A 48 -8.47 -7.99 -2.35
CA PRO A 48 -8.92 -8.83 -1.24
C PRO A 48 -8.13 -10.14 -1.11
N GLY A 49 -7.94 -10.60 0.12
CA GLY A 49 -7.20 -11.83 0.43
C GLY A 49 -5.68 -11.66 0.39
N HIS A 50 -5.18 -10.43 0.30
CA HIS A 50 -3.76 -10.13 0.55
C HIS A 50 -3.44 -10.40 2.03
N GLU A 51 -2.19 -10.68 2.33
CA GLU A 51 -1.74 -10.88 3.71
C GLU A 51 -0.95 -9.65 4.18
N SER A 52 -1.17 -9.24 5.41
CA SER A 52 -0.43 -8.16 6.08
C SER A 52 0.03 -8.62 7.47
N THR A 53 1.17 -8.11 7.92
CA THR A 53 1.60 -8.29 9.31
C THR A 53 1.09 -7.21 10.27
N GLU A 54 0.55 -6.12 9.71
CA GLU A 54 -0.03 -4.97 10.43
C GLU A 54 -1.56 -5.06 10.49
N GLY A 55 -2.13 -6.27 10.49
CA GLY A 55 -3.59 -6.47 10.51
C GLY A 55 -4.23 -5.73 11.67
N GLU A 56 -5.43 -5.16 11.44
CA GLU A 56 -6.26 -4.63 12.53
C GLU A 56 -6.52 -5.77 13.51
N LEU A 57 -6.00 -5.63 14.72
CA LEU A 57 -6.39 -6.49 15.82
C LEU A 57 -7.87 -6.18 16.07
N GLU A 58 -8.77 -7.05 15.60
CA GLU A 58 -10.14 -7.08 16.07
C GLU A 58 -10.07 -7.33 17.59
N LEU A 59 -10.12 -6.25 18.36
CA LEU A 59 -10.43 -6.34 19.77
C LEU A 59 -11.92 -6.65 19.81
N ASP A 60 -12.26 -7.94 19.89
CA ASP A 60 -13.63 -8.41 20.04
C ASP A 60 -14.23 -7.67 21.26
N GLU A 61 -15.11 -6.70 21.02
CA GLU A 61 -15.70 -5.88 22.10
C GLU A 61 -16.61 -6.73 23.00
N ASP A 62 -17.04 -7.90 22.50
CA ASP A 62 -17.80 -8.92 23.24
C ASP A 62 -16.92 -9.77 24.18
N ASP A 63 -15.59 -9.71 24.04
CA ASP A 63 -14.60 -10.27 24.98
C ASP A 63 -14.13 -9.20 26.00
N ALA A 64 -15.01 -8.28 26.38
CA ALA A 64 -14.77 -7.36 27.50
C ALA A 64 -14.51 -8.06 28.86
N ASP A 65 -14.78 -9.37 28.93
CA ASP A 65 -14.47 -10.28 30.04
C ASP A 65 -13.21 -11.13 29.80
N SER A 66 -12.43 -10.88 28.74
CA SER A 66 -11.14 -11.55 28.57
C SER A 66 -10.26 -11.17 29.77
N PRO A 67 -9.92 -12.12 30.66
CA PRO A 67 -9.13 -11.82 31.84
C PRO A 67 -7.75 -11.54 31.29
N GLY A 68 -7.46 -10.24 31.07
CA GLY A 68 -6.39 -9.77 30.19
C GLY A 68 -5.17 -10.69 30.19
N LEU A 69 -4.66 -11.00 29.00
CA LEU A 69 -3.57 -11.95 28.76
C LEU A 69 -2.62 -12.02 29.96
N ASP A 70 -2.35 -13.24 30.45
CA ASP A 70 -1.35 -13.40 31.51
C ASP A 70 -0.04 -12.70 31.10
N PRO A 71 0.75 -12.18 32.05
CA PRO A 71 1.91 -11.36 31.70
C PRO A 71 2.90 -12.00 30.71
N GLN A 72 3.00 -13.34 30.69
CA GLN A 72 3.83 -14.06 29.74
C GLN A 72 3.15 -14.14 28.37
N ALA A 73 1.84 -14.42 28.31
CA ALA A 73 1.09 -14.40 27.06
C ALA A 73 1.04 -13.00 26.42
N PHE A 74 0.92 -11.94 27.22
CA PHE A 74 1.01 -10.55 26.75
C PHE A 74 2.43 -10.22 26.25
N HIS A 75 3.46 -10.66 26.98
CA HIS A 75 4.85 -10.52 26.56
C HIS A 75 5.11 -11.25 25.23
N ASP A 76 4.65 -12.49 25.09
CA ASP A 76 4.87 -13.30 23.89
C ASP A 76 4.06 -12.80 22.71
N TRP A 77 2.91 -12.16 22.95
CA TRP A 77 2.16 -11.45 21.93
C TRP A 77 2.86 -10.15 21.50
N LEU A 78 3.33 -9.34 22.46
CA LEU A 78 3.97 -8.04 22.21
C LEU A 78 5.35 -8.17 21.56
N PHE A 79 6.13 -9.17 21.96
CA PHE A 79 7.49 -9.42 21.47
C PHE A 79 7.57 -10.64 20.54
N GLY A 80 6.43 -11.23 20.20
CA GLY A 80 6.33 -12.33 19.24
C GLY A 80 6.69 -11.90 17.83
N PRO A 81 7.03 -12.84 16.95
CA PRO A 81 7.21 -12.54 15.54
C PRO A 81 5.90 -12.02 14.94
N ALA A 82 6.01 -11.06 14.01
CA ALA A 82 4.86 -10.52 13.31
C ALA A 82 4.08 -11.65 12.60
N GLN A 83 2.75 -11.67 12.78
CA GLN A 83 1.89 -12.71 12.23
C GLN A 83 1.22 -12.23 10.96
N TRP A 84 1.27 -13.04 9.91
CA TRP A 84 0.57 -12.77 8.66
C TRP A 84 -0.91 -13.07 8.80
N GLN A 85 -1.74 -12.09 8.45
CA GLN A 85 -3.19 -12.21 8.50
C GLN A 85 -3.76 -11.89 7.12
N ALA A 86 -4.73 -12.71 6.69
CA ALA A 86 -5.43 -12.46 5.44
C ALA A 86 -6.44 -11.33 5.64
N MET A 87 -6.33 -10.28 4.82
CA MET A 87 -7.18 -9.10 4.88
C MET A 87 -8.36 -9.27 3.92
N PRO A 88 -9.61 -9.09 4.39
CA PRO A 88 -10.81 -9.32 3.56
C PRO A 88 -11.01 -8.23 2.50
N GLY A 89 -10.56 -7.01 2.76
CA GLY A 89 -10.74 -5.85 1.86
C GLY A 89 -9.57 -5.64 0.87
N PRO A 90 -9.77 -4.84 -0.18
CA PRO A 90 -8.67 -4.34 -1.01
C PRO A 90 -7.83 -3.32 -0.23
N ALA A 91 -6.59 -3.12 -0.66
CA ALA A 91 -5.72 -2.11 -0.06
C ALA A 91 -4.87 -1.37 -1.10
N MET A 92 -4.54 -0.12 -0.79
CA MET A 92 -3.46 0.62 -1.45
C MET A 92 -2.34 0.85 -0.46
N ILE A 93 -1.10 0.87 -0.93
CA ILE A 93 0.05 1.17 -0.08
C ILE A 93 0.68 2.51 -0.44
N SER A 94 1.22 3.18 0.56
CA SER A 94 2.06 4.37 0.41
C SER A 94 3.20 4.33 1.44
N SER A 95 4.12 5.28 1.38
CA SER A 95 5.35 5.27 2.16
C SER A 95 6.13 3.96 1.98
N THR A 96 6.30 3.55 0.73
CA THR A 96 6.89 2.27 0.35
C THR A 96 8.40 2.32 0.45
N ARG A 97 8.99 1.58 1.37
CA ARG A 97 10.46 1.59 1.56
C ARG A 97 11.16 0.45 0.83
N ALA A 98 10.52 -0.71 0.78
CA ALA A 98 11.05 -1.89 0.10
C ALA A 98 10.01 -2.49 -0.85
N LEU A 99 10.49 -3.01 -1.98
CA LEU A 99 9.73 -3.80 -2.93
C LEU A 99 10.46 -5.09 -3.22
N ALA A 100 9.72 -6.17 -3.49
CA ALA A 100 10.30 -7.37 -4.08
C ALA A 100 11.00 -7.04 -5.41
N PRO A 101 12.15 -7.67 -5.73
CA PRO A 101 12.91 -7.36 -6.93
C PRO A 101 12.11 -7.43 -8.23
N GLU A 102 11.21 -8.42 -8.36
CA GLU A 102 10.35 -8.57 -9.53
C GLU A 102 9.25 -7.50 -9.62
N VAL A 103 8.73 -7.04 -8.47
CA VAL A 103 7.81 -5.90 -8.41
C VAL A 103 8.52 -4.62 -8.84
N ALA A 104 9.72 -4.37 -8.30
CA ALA A 104 10.55 -3.23 -8.68
C ALA A 104 10.92 -3.25 -10.18
N LYS A 105 11.24 -4.42 -10.74
CA LYS A 105 11.50 -4.60 -12.18
C LYS A 105 10.27 -4.29 -13.03
N THR A 106 9.10 -4.73 -12.60
CA THR A 106 7.83 -4.42 -13.27
C THR A 106 7.56 -2.92 -13.25
N LEU A 107 7.75 -2.26 -12.10
CA LEU A 107 7.58 -0.81 -11.96
C LEU A 107 8.54 0.00 -12.84
N ARG A 108 9.81 -0.41 -12.95
CA ARG A 108 10.75 0.26 -13.89
C ARG A 108 10.26 0.27 -15.34
N THR A 109 9.45 -0.71 -15.72
CA THR A 109 8.89 -0.81 -17.08
C THR A 109 7.60 0.00 -17.22
N LEU A 110 6.67 -0.14 -16.26
CA LEU A 110 5.33 0.43 -16.35
C LEU A 110 5.24 1.88 -15.83
N ALA A 111 6.06 2.23 -14.84
CA ALA A 111 6.06 3.51 -14.15
C ALA A 111 7.51 3.93 -13.82
N PRO A 112 8.34 4.25 -14.83
CA PRO A 112 9.78 4.53 -14.64
C PRO A 112 10.08 5.74 -13.74
N PHE A 113 9.10 6.63 -13.54
CA PHE A 113 9.20 7.79 -12.65
C PHE A 113 8.74 7.49 -11.21
N TYR A 114 8.26 6.28 -10.92
CA TYR A 114 8.07 5.79 -9.56
C TYR A 114 9.30 4.96 -9.16
N ARG A 115 10.18 5.55 -8.36
CA ARG A 115 11.53 5.03 -8.08
C ARG A 115 12.01 5.45 -6.70
N GLN A 116 13.07 4.81 -6.22
CA GLN A 116 13.69 5.15 -4.95
C GLN A 116 14.22 6.59 -4.93
N ASN A 117 14.00 7.27 -3.82
CA ASN A 117 14.51 8.60 -3.54
C ASN A 117 15.71 8.53 -2.57
N PRO A 118 16.95 8.75 -3.04
CA PRO A 118 18.14 8.70 -2.21
C PRO A 118 18.13 9.71 -1.04
N ALA A 119 17.38 10.81 -1.15
CA ALA A 119 17.28 11.82 -0.11
C ALA A 119 16.35 11.43 1.05
N GLN A 120 15.59 10.35 0.91
CA GLN A 120 14.60 9.85 1.88
C GLN A 120 14.88 8.37 2.21
N SER A 121 16.13 8.05 2.51
CA SER A 121 16.56 6.68 2.86
C SER A 121 16.15 5.62 1.83
N GLY A 122 16.02 6.00 0.55
CA GLY A 122 15.64 5.08 -0.52
C GLY A 122 14.15 4.78 -0.64
N GLU A 123 13.27 5.51 0.05
CA GLU A 123 11.81 5.37 -0.09
C GLU A 123 11.38 5.56 -1.55
N TRP A 124 10.48 4.71 -2.02
CA TRP A 124 9.91 4.76 -3.36
C TRP A 124 8.88 5.89 -3.44
N CYS A 125 9.10 6.84 -4.34
CA CYS A 125 8.16 7.92 -4.60
C CYS A 125 8.04 8.23 -6.08
N ASN A 126 7.04 9.05 -6.42
CA ASN A 126 6.86 9.57 -7.77
C ASN A 126 7.83 10.72 -8.02
N PHE A 127 8.29 10.87 -9.26
CA PHE A 127 9.06 12.00 -9.75
C PHE A 127 8.35 12.64 -10.94
N CYS A 128 8.41 13.96 -11.06
CA CYS A 128 7.84 14.65 -12.20
C CYS A 128 8.60 14.31 -13.49
N GLU A 129 7.90 13.87 -14.53
CA GLU A 129 8.51 13.48 -15.82
C GLU A 129 9.16 14.67 -16.58
N HIS A 130 8.95 15.90 -16.11
CA HIS A 130 9.44 17.13 -16.75
C HIS A 130 10.57 17.84 -16.01
N CYS A 131 10.55 17.83 -14.68
CA CYS A 131 11.52 18.57 -13.86
C CYS A 131 12.23 17.72 -12.81
N ASP A 132 11.93 16.41 -12.76
CA ASP A 132 12.56 15.43 -11.88
C ASP A 132 12.46 15.78 -10.38
N GLN A 133 11.51 16.63 -10.01
CA GLN A 133 11.19 16.91 -8.61
C GLN A 133 10.30 15.80 -8.04
N PRO A 134 10.53 15.37 -6.79
CA PRO A 134 9.72 14.36 -6.14
C PRO A 134 8.28 14.86 -5.93
N VAL A 135 7.32 13.95 -6.12
CA VAL A 135 5.91 14.13 -5.82
C VAL A 135 5.58 13.26 -4.61
N TRP A 136 5.29 13.92 -3.50
CA TRP A 136 5.09 13.27 -2.21
C TRP A 136 3.70 12.66 -2.06
N ASP A 137 3.59 11.56 -1.32
CA ASP A 137 2.33 10.86 -1.09
C ASP A 137 1.24 11.75 -0.48
N GLY A 138 1.61 12.73 0.35
CA GLY A 138 0.68 13.72 0.89
C GLY A 138 -0.07 14.54 -0.16
N ALA A 139 0.48 14.65 -1.38
CA ALA A 139 -0.17 15.31 -2.51
C ALA A 139 -1.06 14.38 -3.36
N LEU A 140 -1.04 13.06 -3.07
CA LEU A 140 -1.65 12.04 -3.94
C LEU A 140 -2.72 11.19 -3.25
N TYR A 141 -2.56 10.89 -1.95
CA TYR A 141 -3.38 9.89 -1.24
C TYR A 141 -4.41 10.45 -0.23
N PRO A 142 -4.13 11.41 0.65
CA PRO A 142 -5.01 11.65 1.79
C PRO A 142 -6.29 12.42 1.47
N THR A 143 -6.28 13.31 0.47
CA THR A 143 -7.35 14.31 0.29
C THR A 143 -8.23 14.01 -0.91
N PRO A 144 -9.58 13.99 -0.75
CA PRO A 144 -10.50 13.85 -1.88
C PRO A 144 -10.21 14.82 -3.03
N GLY A 145 -10.19 14.30 -4.25
CA GLY A 145 -9.82 15.04 -5.46
C GLY A 145 -8.35 14.90 -5.87
N GLN A 146 -7.51 14.28 -5.03
CA GLN A 146 -6.15 13.90 -5.43
C GLN A 146 -6.16 12.64 -6.33
N ALA A 147 -5.04 12.42 -7.02
CA ALA A 147 -4.91 11.37 -8.03
C ALA A 147 -5.29 9.96 -7.53
N PHE A 148 -4.94 9.64 -6.29
CA PHE A 148 -5.23 8.34 -5.65
C PHE A 148 -6.23 8.45 -4.50
N CYS A 149 -7.00 9.54 -4.49
CA CYS A 149 -8.16 9.74 -3.63
C CYS A 149 -9.25 10.45 -4.43
N PRO A 150 -9.75 9.83 -5.52
CA PRO A 150 -10.76 10.46 -6.36
C PRO A 150 -12.01 10.79 -5.55
N LYS A 151 -12.54 11.99 -5.73
CA LYS A 151 -13.72 12.48 -5.01
C LYS A 151 -15.02 11.76 -5.40
N ASP A 152 -15.06 11.15 -6.58
CA ASP A 152 -16.22 10.50 -7.17
C ASP A 152 -15.80 9.46 -8.22
N ALA A 153 -16.78 8.71 -8.75
CA ALA A 153 -16.54 7.68 -9.77
C ALA A 153 -16.02 8.25 -11.10
N ALA A 154 -16.39 9.49 -11.45
CA ALA A 154 -15.93 10.12 -12.70
C ALA A 154 -14.44 10.48 -12.63
N ALA A 155 -13.98 10.98 -11.48
CA ALA A 155 -12.57 11.17 -11.20
C ALA A 155 -11.82 9.83 -11.12
N ALA A 156 -12.40 8.81 -10.49
CA ALA A 156 -11.79 7.47 -10.41
C ALA A 156 -11.63 6.82 -11.80
N ALA A 157 -12.54 7.10 -12.74
CA ALA A 157 -12.43 6.62 -14.12
C ALA A 157 -11.20 7.16 -14.87
N GLN A 158 -10.61 8.28 -14.42
CA GLN A 158 -9.36 8.81 -14.98
C GLN A 158 -8.12 8.05 -14.49
N VAL A 159 -8.25 7.23 -13.45
CA VAL A 159 -7.18 6.33 -13.01
C VAL A 159 -7.19 5.09 -13.89
N SER A 160 -6.01 4.73 -14.41
CA SER A 160 -5.77 3.58 -15.26
C SER A 160 -5.15 2.44 -14.43
N PRO A 161 -5.95 1.46 -13.99
CA PRO A 161 -5.43 0.29 -13.29
C PRO A 161 -4.90 -0.74 -14.29
N GLN A 162 -3.70 -1.25 -14.02
CA GLN A 162 -3.16 -2.43 -14.69
C GLN A 162 -2.95 -3.53 -13.66
N ARG A 163 -3.70 -4.62 -13.79
CA ARG A 163 -3.51 -5.82 -12.98
C ARG A 163 -2.26 -6.56 -13.44
N ILE A 164 -1.47 -7.02 -12.47
CA ILE A 164 -0.29 -7.85 -12.66
C ILE A 164 -0.55 -9.18 -11.96
N ASP A 165 -0.67 -10.25 -12.75
CA ASP A 165 -0.89 -11.61 -12.26
C ASP A 165 0.47 -12.25 -11.90
N ALA A 166 1.14 -11.67 -10.91
CA ALA A 166 2.39 -12.15 -10.34
C ALA A 166 2.46 -11.85 -8.84
N PRO A 167 3.25 -12.61 -8.06
CA PRO A 167 3.42 -12.38 -6.64
C PRO A 167 3.87 -10.95 -6.33
N PHE A 168 3.27 -10.38 -5.29
CA PHE A 168 3.58 -9.08 -4.75
C PHE A 168 4.13 -9.24 -3.33
N ALA A 169 5.19 -8.51 -3.01
CA ALA A 169 5.63 -8.28 -1.64
C ALA A 169 6.30 -6.91 -1.53
N ALA A 170 6.04 -6.22 -0.43
CA ALA A 170 6.54 -4.88 -0.17
C ALA A 170 6.63 -4.59 1.33
N PHE A 171 7.35 -3.52 1.67
CA PHE A 171 7.17 -2.81 2.93
C PHE A 171 6.36 -1.54 2.67
N PHE A 172 5.30 -1.32 3.45
CA PHE A 172 4.54 -0.08 3.46
C PHE A 172 4.62 0.60 4.83
N GLY A 173 4.64 1.93 4.83
CA GLY A 173 4.45 2.73 6.04
C GLY A 173 3.00 3.11 6.30
N MET A 174 2.17 3.19 5.25
CA MET A 174 0.73 3.45 5.35
C MET A 174 -0.06 2.54 4.40
N CYS A 175 -1.15 1.98 4.92
CA CYS A 175 -2.10 1.18 4.16
C CYS A 175 -3.46 1.87 4.14
N TRP A 176 -4.03 2.04 2.94
CA TRP A 176 -5.36 2.60 2.74
C TRP A 176 -6.29 1.45 2.37
N THR A 177 -7.09 1.00 3.32
CA THR A 177 -8.08 -0.10 3.15
C THR A 177 -9.47 0.46 2.83
N ASP A 178 -10.43 -0.43 2.67
CA ASP A 178 -11.85 -0.10 2.52
C ASP A 178 -12.50 0.48 3.79
N SER A 179 -11.83 0.49 4.95
CA SER A 179 -12.26 1.32 6.09
C SER A 179 -12.21 2.82 5.78
N TYR A 180 -11.36 3.23 4.83
CA TYR A 180 -11.27 4.60 4.34
C TYR A 180 -12.32 4.87 3.24
N ARG A 181 -13.49 5.38 3.63
CA ARG A 181 -14.61 5.68 2.69
C ARG A 181 -14.23 6.58 1.50
N ASN A 182 -13.26 7.47 1.69
CA ASN A 182 -12.73 8.32 0.61
C ASN A 182 -11.94 7.55 -0.46
N LYS A 183 -11.65 6.26 -0.25
CA LYS A 183 -11.01 5.36 -1.22
C LYS A 183 -12.00 4.53 -2.02
N TRP A 184 -13.26 4.42 -1.58
CA TRP A 184 -14.26 3.58 -2.24
C TRP A 184 -14.44 3.85 -3.73
N PRO A 185 -14.43 5.11 -4.24
CA PRO A 185 -14.54 5.33 -5.68
C PRO A 185 -13.39 4.67 -6.46
N LEU A 186 -12.18 4.65 -5.88
CA LEU A 186 -11.03 4.00 -6.50
C LEU A 186 -11.11 2.48 -6.38
N PHE A 187 -11.54 1.92 -5.25
CA PHE A 187 -11.75 0.48 -5.14
C PHE A 187 -12.86 -0.04 -6.07
N ALA A 188 -13.95 0.71 -6.23
CA ALA A 188 -14.97 0.43 -7.23
C ALA A 188 -14.38 0.42 -8.65
N ARG A 189 -13.44 1.33 -8.96
CA ARG A 189 -12.71 1.35 -10.24
C ARG A 189 -11.85 0.09 -10.46
N LEU A 190 -11.39 -0.55 -9.38
CA LEU A 190 -10.68 -1.84 -9.42
C LEU A 190 -11.60 -3.05 -9.47
N GLY A 191 -12.93 -2.85 -9.40
CA GLY A 191 -13.93 -3.91 -9.43
C GLY A 191 -14.37 -4.44 -8.06
N TYR A 192 -14.05 -3.73 -6.98
CA TYR A 192 -14.43 -4.12 -5.62
C TYR A 192 -15.56 -3.24 -5.10
N ALA A 193 -16.66 -3.87 -4.67
CA ALA A 193 -17.72 -3.18 -3.96
C ALA A 193 -17.31 -3.03 -2.48
N CYS A 194 -17.20 -1.79 -2.02
CA CYS A 194 -17.03 -1.49 -0.60
C CYS A 194 -18.39 -1.13 -0.02
N SER A 195 -18.71 -1.69 1.14
CA SER A 195 -19.88 -1.36 1.94
C SER A 195 -19.46 -1.15 3.38
N GLU A 196 -20.32 -0.53 4.18
CA GLU A 196 -20.17 -0.61 5.63
C GLU A 196 -20.36 -2.08 6.03
N ALA A 197 -19.50 -2.59 6.91
CA ALA A 197 -19.80 -3.85 7.59
C ALA A 197 -21.05 -3.64 8.45
N GLU A 198 -22.01 -4.57 8.39
CA GLU A 198 -23.25 -4.53 9.18
C GLU A 198 -22.99 -4.81 10.66
#